data_AF-A0A2E7WFT9-F1
#
_entry.id   AF-A0A2E7WFT9-F1
#
_cell.length_a   1.000
_cell.length_b   1.000
_cell.length_c   1.000
_cell.angle_alpha   90.00
_cell.angle_beta   90.00
_cell.angle_gamma   90.00
#
_symmetry.space_group_name_H-M   'P 1'
#
loop_
_entity.id
_entity.type
_entity.pdbx_description
1 polymer ?
#
loop_
_entity_poly.entity_id
_entity_poly.type
_entity_poly.pdbx_seq_one_letter_code
_entity_poly.pdbx_strand_id
1 'polypeptide(L)'
;MTKEKNIINAGKDYLNKWIIENPEKRFDLSGLTFENEDFSNWRLSKSLMNNSKFINCNFSEADLSEISAINTEFINANFSKTALYRANLSRSIIKESNFQDAWLYRCVFSNATIIDCDFHLAKAQKVRWPQGFHLD
;
A
#
# COMPACT_ATOMS: atom_id res chain seq x y z
N MET A 1 6.11 18.04 -12.06
CA MET A 1 6.35 16.95 -11.11
C MET A 1 5.86 17.42 -9.75
N THR A 2 5.06 16.64 -9.01
CA THR A 2 4.53 17.06 -7.70
C THR A 2 5.63 17.06 -6.63
N LYS A 3 5.42 17.77 -5.52
CA LYS A 3 6.36 17.82 -4.40
C LYS A 3 6.66 16.42 -3.86
N GLU A 4 5.65 15.57 -3.83
CA GLU A 4 5.73 14.22 -3.31
C GLU A 4 6.51 13.30 -4.25
N LYS A 5 6.40 13.48 -5.58
CA LYS A 5 7.31 12.82 -6.52
C LYS A 5 8.76 13.24 -6.32
N ASN A 6 9.03 14.51 -6.00
CA ASN A 6 10.39 14.96 -5.70
C ASN A 6 10.93 14.32 -4.40
N ILE A 7 10.07 14.18 -3.38
CA ILE A 7 10.42 13.48 -2.13
C ILE A 7 10.74 12.01 -2.41
N ILE A 8 9.96 11.37 -3.28
CA ILE A 8 10.22 9.98 -3.68
C ILE A 8 11.58 9.87 -4.38
N ASN A 9 11.86 10.75 -5.34
CA ASN A 9 13.14 10.76 -6.04
C ASN A 9 14.33 11.04 -5.11
N ALA A 10 14.12 11.78 -4.02
CA ALA A 10 15.14 12.03 -3.00
C ALA A 10 15.38 10.81 -2.08
N GLY A 11 14.46 9.83 -2.08
CA GLY A 11 14.61 8.56 -1.39
C GLY A 11 14.03 8.53 0.03
N LYS A 12 13.99 7.31 0.59
CA LYS A 12 13.36 7.00 1.88
C LYS A 12 13.89 7.81 3.06
N ASP A 13 15.18 8.15 3.10
CA ASP A 13 15.76 8.94 4.20
C ASP A 13 15.24 10.38 4.20
N TYR A 14 15.04 10.94 3.01
CA TYR A 14 14.42 12.25 2.87
C TYR A 14 12.97 12.23 3.33
N LEU A 15 12.20 11.20 2.92
CA LEU A 15 10.83 11.03 3.39
C LEU A 15 10.77 10.88 4.93
N ASN A 16 11.65 10.06 5.52
CA ASN A 16 11.72 9.88 6.97
C ASN A 16 11.92 11.21 7.70
N LYS A 17 12.84 12.04 7.22
CA LYS A 17 13.06 13.39 7.75
C LYS A 17 11.83 14.27 7.58
N TRP A 18 11.22 14.26 6.39
CA TRP A 18 10.02 15.05 6.11
C TRP A 18 8.85 14.71 7.04
N ILE A 19 8.63 13.42 7.33
CA ILE A 19 7.58 12.95 8.25
C ILE A 19 7.82 13.47 9.67
N ILE A 20 9.08 13.46 10.14
CA ILE A 20 9.45 14.00 11.46
C ILE A 20 9.20 15.51 11.53
N GLU A 21 9.51 16.23 10.45
CA GLU A 21 9.35 17.67 10.36
C GLU A 21 7.89 18.12 10.11
N ASN A 22 7.00 17.21 9.69
CA ASN A 22 5.60 17.51 9.39
C ASN A 22 4.65 16.49 10.05
N PRO A 23 4.70 16.30 11.39
CA PRO A 23 3.96 15.24 12.09
C PRO A 23 2.44 15.39 11.98
N GLU A 24 1.95 16.59 11.69
CA GLU A 24 0.53 16.91 11.47
C GLU A 24 0.05 16.59 10.06
N LYS A 25 0.97 16.35 9.11
CA LYS A 25 0.65 16.10 7.72
C LYS A 25 0.71 14.62 7.40
N ARG A 26 -0.15 14.21 6.48
CA ARG A 26 -0.05 12.92 5.80
C ARG A 26 0.69 13.11 4.49
N PHE A 27 1.59 12.20 4.17
CA PHE A 27 2.24 12.20 2.86
C PHE A 27 1.21 11.83 1.80
N ASP A 28 1.02 12.68 0.79
CA ASP A 28 -0.10 12.56 -0.16
C ASP A 28 0.36 12.11 -1.54
N LEU A 29 0.09 10.85 -1.83
CA LEU A 29 0.32 10.20 -3.11
C LEU A 29 -0.95 10.06 -3.94
N SER A 30 -2.06 10.68 -3.52
CA SER A 30 -3.37 10.55 -4.15
C SER A 30 -3.36 11.06 -5.60
N GLY A 31 -4.02 10.33 -6.50
CA GLY A 31 -4.12 10.69 -7.92
C GLY A 31 -2.83 10.52 -8.73
N LEU A 32 -1.74 10.04 -8.12
CA LEU A 32 -0.47 9.83 -8.80
C LEU A 32 -0.38 8.44 -9.42
N THR A 33 0.41 8.34 -10.48
CA THR A 33 0.81 7.06 -11.10
C THR A 33 2.30 6.84 -10.90
N PHE A 34 2.64 5.64 -10.47
CA PHE A 34 3.98 5.10 -10.26
C PHE A 34 4.13 3.79 -11.01
N GLU A 35 5.24 3.64 -11.72
CA GLU A 35 5.55 2.46 -12.51
C GLU A 35 6.97 2.02 -12.24
N ASN A 36 7.17 0.75 -11.88
CA ASN A 36 8.49 0.16 -11.62
C ASN A 36 9.29 0.84 -10.50
N GLU A 37 8.60 1.45 -9.52
CA GLU A 37 9.24 2.14 -8.41
C GLU A 37 9.55 1.17 -7.25
N ASP A 38 10.68 1.40 -6.58
CA ASP A 38 11.10 0.63 -5.41
C ASP A 38 10.77 1.38 -4.10
N PHE A 39 9.65 0.99 -3.49
CA PHE A 39 9.22 1.39 -2.16
C PHE A 39 9.58 0.36 -1.08
N SER A 40 10.52 -0.56 -1.32
CA SER A 40 10.89 -1.57 -0.34
C SER A 40 11.52 -0.96 0.91
N ASN A 41 11.08 -1.42 2.08
CA ASN A 41 11.49 -0.89 3.39
C ASN A 41 11.12 0.60 3.63
N TRP A 42 10.21 1.18 2.86
CA TRP A 42 9.78 2.56 3.09
C TRP A 42 8.84 2.66 4.29
N ARG A 43 8.90 3.78 5.01
CA ARG A 43 7.92 4.15 6.04
C ARG A 43 6.90 5.09 5.43
N LEU A 44 5.76 4.53 5.03
CA LEU A 44 4.66 5.24 4.39
C LEU A 44 3.39 5.19 5.24
N SER A 45 3.51 4.87 6.53
CA SER A 45 2.36 4.79 7.42
C SER A 45 1.56 6.10 7.45
N LYS A 46 0.23 5.97 7.52
CA LYS A 46 -0.76 7.06 7.48
C LYS A 46 -0.82 7.87 6.17
N SER A 47 -0.05 7.51 5.15
CA SER A 47 -0.08 8.19 3.85
C SER A 47 -1.44 8.10 3.16
N LEU A 48 -1.72 9.06 2.29
CA LEU A 48 -2.86 9.05 1.39
C LEU A 48 -2.39 8.56 0.02
N MET A 49 -3.13 7.63 -0.57
CA MET A 49 -2.84 6.97 -1.84
C MET A 49 -4.12 6.81 -2.67
N ASN A 50 -5.14 7.61 -2.38
CA ASN A 50 -6.48 7.44 -2.95
C ASN A 50 -6.46 7.80 -4.44
N ASN A 51 -7.20 7.04 -5.27
CA ASN A 51 -7.28 7.28 -6.71
C ASN A 51 -5.92 7.21 -7.44
N SER A 52 -4.95 6.50 -6.87
CA SER A 52 -3.60 6.37 -7.43
C SER A 52 -3.44 5.06 -8.22
N LYS A 53 -2.33 4.93 -8.94
CA LYS A 53 -1.95 3.70 -9.63
C LYS A 53 -0.50 3.33 -9.31
N PHE A 54 -0.28 2.07 -8.96
CA PHE A 54 1.03 1.50 -8.67
C PHE A 54 1.20 0.22 -9.49
N ILE A 55 2.02 0.29 -10.54
CA ILE A 55 2.21 -0.77 -11.53
C ILE A 55 3.64 -1.29 -11.40
N ASN A 56 3.82 -2.59 -11.19
CA ASN A 56 5.14 -3.21 -11.00
C ASN A 56 5.95 -2.58 -9.83
N CYS A 57 5.29 -1.97 -8.85
CA CYS A 57 5.98 -1.33 -7.74
C CYS A 57 6.34 -2.35 -6.65
N ASN A 58 7.49 -2.17 -6.03
CA ASN A 58 7.94 -3.01 -4.92
C ASN A 58 7.65 -2.32 -3.58
N PHE A 59 6.76 -2.89 -2.76
CA PHE A 59 6.47 -2.47 -1.38
C PHE A 59 6.99 -3.46 -0.34
N SER A 60 7.87 -4.40 -0.72
CA SER A 60 8.31 -5.46 0.19
C SER A 60 8.92 -4.89 1.47
N GLU A 61 8.52 -5.43 2.61
CA GLU A 61 9.01 -5.00 3.93
C GLU A 61 8.70 -3.53 4.28
N ALA A 62 7.84 -2.84 3.51
CA ALA A 62 7.40 -1.49 3.81
C ALA A 62 6.42 -1.44 4.99
N ASP A 63 6.36 -0.28 5.65
CA ASP A 63 5.30 0.04 6.60
C ASP A 63 4.21 0.86 5.89
N LEU A 64 3.09 0.20 5.61
CA LEU A 64 1.87 0.77 5.05
C LEU A 64 0.74 0.80 6.10
N SER A 65 1.08 0.85 7.38
CA SER A 65 0.08 0.91 8.45
C SER A 65 -0.77 2.18 8.33
N GLU A 66 -2.07 2.06 8.49
CA GLU A 66 -3.04 3.15 8.53
C GLU A 66 -3.12 3.99 7.23
N ILE A 67 -2.62 3.49 6.11
CA ILE A 67 -2.79 4.19 4.82
C ILE A 67 -4.26 4.27 4.40
N SER A 68 -4.57 5.29 3.60
CA SER A 68 -5.81 5.37 2.82
C SER A 68 -5.48 5.16 1.36
N ALA A 69 -5.78 3.99 0.81
CA ALA A 69 -5.63 3.64 -0.59
C ALA A 69 -6.99 3.24 -1.17
N ILE A 70 -7.97 4.15 -1.06
CA ILE A 70 -9.33 3.94 -1.55
C ILE A 70 -9.36 4.21 -3.05
N ASN A 71 -10.04 3.34 -3.81
CA ASN A 71 -10.16 3.46 -5.26
C ASN A 71 -8.79 3.51 -5.96
N THR A 72 -7.84 2.70 -5.49
CA THR A 72 -6.45 2.66 -5.97
C THR A 72 -6.22 1.40 -6.80
N GLU A 73 -5.38 1.49 -7.82
CA GLU A 73 -4.97 0.32 -8.61
C GLU A 73 -3.57 -0.13 -8.19
N PHE A 74 -3.45 -1.38 -7.77
CA PHE A 74 -2.19 -2.08 -7.54
C PHE A 74 -2.11 -3.25 -8.52
N ILE A 75 -1.21 -3.17 -9.49
CA ILE A 75 -1.08 -4.15 -10.57
C ILE A 75 0.34 -4.69 -10.54
N ASN A 76 0.48 -6.00 -10.37
CA ASN A 76 1.79 -6.66 -10.25
C ASN A 76 2.67 -6.01 -9.15
N ALA A 77 2.06 -5.63 -8.03
CA ALA A 77 2.75 -4.99 -6.92
C ALA A 77 3.25 -6.04 -5.91
N ASN A 78 4.44 -5.84 -5.37
CA ASN A 78 5.02 -6.72 -4.36
C ASN A 78 4.81 -6.17 -2.95
N PHE A 79 3.87 -6.74 -2.20
CA PHE A 79 3.62 -6.48 -0.78
C PHE A 79 4.18 -7.56 0.16
N SER A 80 5.18 -8.33 -0.28
CA SER A 80 5.72 -9.40 0.56
C SER A 80 6.30 -8.84 1.86
N LYS A 81 5.93 -9.44 2.99
CA LYS A 81 6.28 -9.01 4.35
C LYS A 81 5.90 -7.56 4.70
N THR A 82 5.02 -6.92 3.94
CA THR A 82 4.58 -5.55 4.21
C THR A 82 3.68 -5.50 5.44
N ALA A 83 3.83 -4.47 6.27
CA ALA A 83 2.91 -4.19 7.37
C ALA A 83 1.73 -3.34 6.88
N LEU A 84 0.50 -3.86 6.99
CA LEU A 84 -0.71 -3.20 6.52
C LEU A 84 -1.70 -2.92 7.66
N TYR A 85 -1.23 -2.80 8.92
CA TYR A 85 -2.08 -2.61 10.09
C TYR A 85 -3.09 -1.48 9.89
N ARG A 86 -4.40 -1.77 9.95
CA ARG A 86 -5.51 -0.80 9.74
C ARG A 86 -5.47 -0.06 8.38
N ALA A 87 -4.77 -0.57 7.39
CA ALA A 87 -4.79 -0.01 6.04
C ALA A 87 -6.20 -0.11 5.43
N ASN A 88 -6.64 0.93 4.73
CA ASN A 88 -7.90 0.94 4.00
C ASN A 88 -7.64 0.88 2.49
N LEU A 89 -7.89 -0.28 1.90
CA LEU A 89 -7.82 -0.55 0.47
C LEU A 89 -9.21 -0.79 -0.13
N SER A 90 -10.25 -0.19 0.45
CA SER A 90 -11.62 -0.37 -0.05
C SER A 90 -11.78 0.16 -1.46
N ARG A 91 -12.60 -0.54 -2.28
CA ARG A 91 -12.88 -0.21 -3.69
C ARG A 91 -11.67 -0.26 -4.61
N SER A 92 -10.54 -0.77 -4.14
CA SER A 92 -9.32 -0.83 -4.93
C SER A 92 -9.30 -2.05 -5.86
N ILE A 93 -8.52 -1.95 -6.92
CA ILE A 93 -8.25 -3.06 -7.83
C ILE A 93 -6.85 -3.56 -7.51
N ILE A 94 -6.75 -4.81 -7.10
CA ILE A 94 -5.49 -5.46 -6.73
C ILE A 94 -5.37 -6.71 -7.60
N LYS A 95 -4.42 -6.68 -8.52
CA LYS A 95 -4.23 -7.72 -9.53
C LYS A 95 -2.80 -8.22 -9.51
N GLU A 96 -2.62 -9.53 -9.67
CA GLU A 96 -1.31 -10.16 -9.88
C GLU A 96 -0.28 -9.77 -8.80
N SER A 97 -0.74 -9.46 -7.59
CA SER A 97 0.08 -8.85 -6.55
C SER A 97 0.46 -9.87 -5.48
N ASN A 98 1.67 -9.74 -4.95
CA ASN A 98 2.23 -10.65 -3.96
C ASN A 98 2.02 -10.11 -2.55
N PHE A 99 1.30 -10.82 -1.68
CA PHE A 99 1.14 -10.54 -0.25
C PHE A 99 1.78 -11.60 0.66
N GLN A 100 2.72 -12.40 0.14
CA GLN A 100 3.40 -13.43 0.90
C GLN A 100 3.98 -12.88 2.20
N ASP A 101 3.73 -13.57 3.32
CA ASP A 101 4.17 -13.17 4.66
C ASP A 101 3.69 -11.77 5.13
N ALA A 102 2.80 -11.09 4.40
CA ALA A 102 2.32 -9.76 4.76
C ALA A 102 1.50 -9.79 6.05
N TRP A 103 1.51 -8.69 6.80
CA TRP A 103 0.75 -8.57 8.05
C TRP A 103 -0.52 -7.76 7.84
N LEU A 104 -1.61 -8.49 7.67
CA LEU A 104 -2.94 -7.96 7.40
C LEU A 104 -3.78 -7.94 8.69
N TYR A 105 -3.51 -6.99 9.60
CA TYR A 105 -4.29 -6.85 10.83
C TYR A 105 -5.26 -5.67 10.78
N ARG A 106 -6.56 -5.93 10.92
CA ARG A 106 -7.63 -4.91 10.83
C ARG A 106 -7.65 -4.14 9.49
N CYS A 107 -7.14 -4.72 8.42
CA CYS A 107 -7.19 -4.13 7.08
C CYS A 107 -8.61 -4.17 6.52
N VAL A 108 -8.91 -3.24 5.62
CA VAL A 108 -10.21 -3.16 4.94
C VAL A 108 -10.01 -3.28 3.44
N PHE A 109 -10.55 -4.33 2.85
CA PHE A 109 -10.62 -4.58 1.40
C PHE A 109 -12.07 -4.55 0.90
N SER A 110 -13.01 -3.94 1.63
CA SER A 110 -14.43 -3.93 1.23
C SER A 110 -14.63 -3.38 -0.18
N ASN A 111 -15.39 -4.09 -1.00
CA ASN A 111 -15.65 -3.78 -2.40
C ASN A 111 -14.38 -3.70 -3.27
N ALA A 112 -13.23 -4.17 -2.79
CA ALA A 112 -12.05 -4.31 -3.61
C ALA A 112 -12.21 -5.50 -4.57
N THR A 113 -11.56 -5.40 -5.73
CA THR A 113 -11.40 -6.52 -6.65
C THR A 113 -10.01 -7.09 -6.42
N ILE A 114 -9.92 -8.36 -6.00
CA ILE A 114 -8.67 -9.07 -5.74
C ILE A 114 -8.61 -10.25 -6.70
N ILE A 115 -7.65 -10.24 -7.63
CA ILE A 115 -7.51 -11.24 -8.70
C ILE A 115 -6.05 -11.67 -8.78
N ASP A 116 -5.81 -12.97 -8.89
CA ASP A 116 -4.47 -13.57 -9.08
C ASP A 116 -3.44 -13.06 -8.06
N CYS A 117 -3.87 -12.83 -6.82
CA CYS A 117 -3.01 -12.37 -5.73
C CYS A 117 -2.56 -13.54 -4.86
N ASP A 118 -1.30 -13.53 -4.46
CA ASP A 118 -0.73 -14.56 -3.59
C ASP A 118 -0.75 -14.11 -2.13
N PHE A 119 -1.48 -14.81 -1.27
CA PHE A 119 -1.54 -14.56 0.16
C PHE A 119 -0.86 -15.67 0.98
N HIS A 120 -0.02 -16.50 0.37
CA HIS A 120 0.66 -17.59 1.06
C HIS A 120 1.44 -17.08 2.28
N LEU A 121 1.21 -17.68 3.45
CA LEU A 121 1.78 -17.27 4.74
C LEU A 121 1.40 -15.86 5.23
N ALA A 122 0.52 -15.15 4.54
CA ALA A 122 0.03 -13.86 5.00
C ALA A 122 -0.72 -14.02 6.34
N LYS A 123 -0.43 -13.13 7.28
CA LYS A 123 -1.08 -13.12 8.60
C LYS A 123 -2.32 -12.24 8.54
N ALA A 124 -3.44 -12.83 8.12
CA ALA A 124 -4.73 -12.14 8.06
C ALA A 124 -5.54 -12.31 9.35
N GLN A 125 -5.75 -11.21 10.08
CA GLN A 125 -6.55 -11.18 11.30
C GLN A 125 -7.46 -9.96 11.33
N LYS A 126 -8.75 -10.17 11.59
CA LYS A 126 -9.77 -9.10 11.63
C LYS A 126 -9.82 -8.29 10.33
N VAL A 127 -9.47 -8.91 9.20
CA VAL A 127 -9.54 -8.30 7.88
C VAL A 127 -10.99 -8.26 7.42
N ARG A 128 -11.42 -7.13 6.85
CA ARG A 128 -12.70 -7.03 6.17
C ARG A 128 -12.49 -7.26 4.68
N TRP A 129 -12.68 -8.50 4.24
CA TRP A 129 -12.56 -8.90 2.84
C TRP A 129 -13.72 -8.39 1.95
N PRO A 130 -13.55 -8.37 0.61
CA PRO A 130 -14.67 -8.24 -0.31
C PRO A 130 -15.71 -9.34 -0.10
N GLN A 131 -16.97 -9.09 -0.46
CA GLN A 131 -18.00 -10.11 -0.40
C GLN A 131 -17.65 -11.29 -1.31
N GLY A 132 -17.77 -12.52 -0.78
CA GLY A 132 -17.47 -13.75 -1.53
C GLY A 132 -15.98 -14.05 -1.70
N PHE A 133 -15.08 -13.22 -1.16
CA PHE A 133 -13.66 -13.52 -1.14
C PHE A 133 -13.32 -14.46 0.02
N HIS A 134 -12.59 -15.51 -0.30
CA HIS A 134 -12.08 -16.47 0.67
C HIS A 134 -10.57 -16.59 0.44
N LEU A 135 -9.81 -16.59 1.54
CA LEU A 135 -8.43 -17.05 1.49
C LEU A 135 -8.47 -18.57 1.54
N ASP A 136 -7.82 -19.20 0.57
CA ASP A 136 -7.59 -20.65 0.57
C ASP A 136 -6.59 -21.07 1.66
#